data_AF-A0A7K0PNH0-F1
#
_entry.id   AF-A0A7K0PNH0-F1
#
_cell.length_a   1.000
_cell.length_b   1.000
_cell.length_c   1.000
_cell.angle_alpha   90.00
_cell.angle_beta   90.00
_cell.angle_gamma   90.00
#
_symmetry.space_group_name_H-M   'P 1'
#
loop_
_entity.id
_entity.type
_entity.pdbx_description
1 polymer ?
#
loop_
_entity_poly.entity_id
_entity_poly.type
_entity_poly.pdbx_seq_one_letter_code
_entity_poly.pdbx_strand_id
1 'polypeptide(L)'
;MSHENVPLLTELLKNAPQNWGKWGPDDEVGCLNYLTSDEVLRGIKSVRSGKVFTLGVTIGNPEGDPIWPGRRTAQRFNIRDRGDFLAGNGIDYPGGGQDADDIIIMAPQG
;
A
#
# COMPACT_ATOMS: atom_id res chain seq x y z
N MET A 1 12.84 36.38 -8.26
CA MET A 1 12.22 36.11 -9.56
C MET A 1 10.73 36.37 -9.38
N SER A 2 10.15 37.30 -10.14
CA SER A 2 8.76 37.71 -9.97
C SER A 2 7.80 36.59 -10.39
N HIS A 3 6.86 36.26 -9.51
CA HIS A 3 5.78 35.27 -9.72
C HIS A 3 4.64 35.80 -10.62
N GLU A 4 4.88 36.87 -11.38
CA GLU A 4 3.81 37.72 -11.94
C GLU A 4 2.97 37.08 -13.04
N ASN A 5 3.20 35.82 -13.44
CA ASN A 5 2.43 35.22 -14.53
C ASN A 5 2.20 33.69 -14.43
N VAL A 6 2.28 33.10 -13.23
CA VAL A 6 1.93 31.68 -13.06
C VAL A 6 0.41 31.57 -12.84
N PRO A 7 -0.34 30.91 -13.74
CA PRO A 7 -1.78 30.75 -13.54
C PRO A 7 -2.05 29.91 -12.28
N LEU A 8 -3.19 30.16 -11.64
CA LEU A 8 -3.66 29.29 -10.56
C LEU A 8 -3.87 27.87 -11.11
N LEU A 9 -3.65 26.86 -10.27
CA LEU A 9 -3.85 25.46 -10.65
C LEU A 9 -5.27 25.21 -11.17
N THR A 10 -6.26 25.88 -10.59
CA THR A 10 -7.67 25.82 -11.03
C THR A 10 -7.85 26.36 -12.45
N GLU A 11 -7.17 27.45 -12.81
CA GLU A 11 -7.21 28.02 -14.16
C GLU A 11 -6.50 27.10 -15.15
N LEU A 12 -5.35 26.54 -14.76
CA LEU A 12 -4.61 25.59 -15.58
C LEU A 12 -5.45 24.33 -15.90
N LEU A 13 -6.16 23.81 -14.89
CA LEU A 13 -6.93 22.57 -15.01
C LEU A 13 -8.38 22.77 -15.48
N LYS A 14 -8.81 24.01 -15.75
CA LYS A 14 -10.21 24.37 -16.06
C LYS A 14 -10.83 23.52 -17.17
N ASN A 15 -10.06 23.21 -18.20
CA ASN A 15 -10.51 22.43 -19.36
C ASN A 15 -9.89 21.02 -19.40
N ALA A 16 -9.37 20.54 -18.28
CA ALA A 16 -8.82 19.19 -18.21
C ALA A 16 -9.93 18.16 -18.48
N PRO A 17 -9.64 17.09 -19.25
CA PRO A 17 -10.62 16.04 -19.49
C PRO A 17 -11.01 15.36 -18.18
N GLN A 18 -12.28 14.96 -18.07
CA GLN A 18 -12.83 14.31 -16.89
C GLN A 18 -13.66 13.08 -17.27
N ASN A 19 -13.73 12.09 -16.38
CA ASN A 19 -14.55 10.89 -16.53
C ASN A 19 -15.82 10.91 -15.66
N TRP A 20 -16.19 12.06 -15.10
CA TRP A 20 -17.40 12.18 -14.27
C TRP A 20 -18.65 11.80 -15.07
N GLY A 21 -19.50 10.94 -14.48
CA GLY A 21 -20.72 10.43 -15.11
C GLY A 21 -20.49 9.37 -16.20
N LYS A 22 -19.24 9.03 -16.54
CA LYS A 22 -18.93 8.06 -17.60
C LYS A 22 -19.53 6.68 -17.35
N TRP A 23 -19.59 6.25 -16.10
CA TRP A 23 -20.11 4.95 -15.67
C TRP A 23 -21.41 5.05 -14.87
N GLY A 24 -22.09 6.20 -14.97
CA GLY A 24 -23.30 6.50 -14.22
C GLY A 24 -23.07 7.48 -13.09
N PRO A 25 -24.16 8.05 -12.54
CA PRO A 25 -24.09 9.08 -11.50
C PRO A 25 -23.63 8.54 -10.14
N ASP A 26 -23.80 7.25 -9.88
CA ASP A 26 -23.48 6.59 -8.61
C ASP A 26 -22.14 5.82 -8.64
N ASP A 27 -21.30 6.06 -9.65
CA ASP A 27 -20.00 5.39 -9.77
C ASP A 27 -18.99 5.89 -8.73
N GLU A 28 -18.43 4.97 -7.95
CA GLU A 28 -17.43 5.26 -6.91
C GLU A 28 -16.03 4.69 -7.22
N VAL A 29 -15.85 3.97 -8.35
CA VAL A 29 -14.60 3.24 -8.66
C VAL A 29 -13.83 3.81 -9.86
N GLY A 30 -14.48 4.60 -10.72
CA GLY A 30 -13.83 5.34 -11.79
C GLY A 30 -13.13 4.45 -12.82
N CYS A 31 -11.87 4.78 -13.16
CA CYS A 31 -11.12 4.07 -14.21
C CYS A 31 -10.90 2.57 -13.92
N LEU A 32 -11.15 2.08 -12.70
CA LEU A 32 -11.17 0.65 -12.43
C LEU A 32 -12.22 -0.10 -13.26
N ASN A 33 -13.28 0.59 -13.70
CA ASN A 33 -14.31 0.02 -14.59
C ASN A 33 -13.77 -0.43 -15.95
N TYR A 34 -12.57 -0.02 -16.37
CA TYR A 34 -11.92 -0.56 -17.57
C TYR A 34 -11.31 -1.95 -17.34
N LEU A 35 -11.10 -2.38 -16.09
CA LEU A 35 -10.48 -3.65 -15.75
C LEU A 35 -11.55 -4.74 -15.65
N THR A 36 -12.02 -5.22 -16.80
CA THR A 36 -13.02 -6.29 -16.87
C THR A 36 -12.36 -7.68 -16.84
N SER A 37 -13.17 -8.74 -16.87
CA SER A 37 -12.68 -10.12 -16.99
C SER A 37 -11.82 -10.34 -18.25
N ASP A 38 -12.08 -9.60 -19.33
CA ASP A 38 -11.27 -9.71 -20.55
C ASP A 38 -9.83 -9.23 -20.33
N GLU A 39 -9.63 -8.11 -19.62
CA GLU A 39 -8.32 -7.59 -19.23
C GLU A 39 -7.57 -8.61 -18.36
N VAL A 40 -8.26 -9.25 -17.42
CA VAL A 40 -7.67 -10.30 -16.57
C VAL A 40 -7.17 -11.47 -17.41
N LEU A 41 -8.00 -11.99 -18.33
CA LEU A 41 -7.61 -13.09 -19.21
C LEU A 41 -6.48 -12.69 -20.17
N ARG A 42 -6.46 -11.44 -20.66
CA ARG A 42 -5.34 -10.90 -21.45
C ARG A 42 -4.04 -10.84 -20.62
N GLY A 43 -4.13 -10.45 -19.35
CA GLY A 43 -3.01 -10.45 -18.41
C GLY A 43 -2.45 -11.85 -18.19
N ILE A 44 -3.31 -12.83 -17.90
CA ILE A 44 -2.91 -14.24 -17.73
C ILE A 44 -2.25 -14.79 -18.99
N LYS A 45 -2.80 -14.49 -20.18
CA LYS A 45 -2.21 -14.87 -21.46
C LYS A 45 -0.84 -14.26 -21.70
N SER A 46 -0.37 -13.28 -20.91
CA SER A 46 0.99 -12.74 -21.01
C SER A 46 2.04 -13.53 -20.22
N VAL A 47 1.62 -14.39 -19.30
CA VAL A 47 2.53 -15.25 -18.52
C VAL A 47 3.15 -16.32 -19.43
N ARG A 48 4.49 -16.43 -19.43
CA ARG A 48 5.23 -17.38 -20.28
C ARG A 48 6.24 -18.24 -19.50
N SER A 49 6.99 -17.63 -18.60
CA SER A 49 8.11 -18.29 -17.90
C SER A 49 7.83 -18.62 -16.43
N GLY A 50 6.72 -18.12 -15.87
CA GLY A 50 6.40 -18.26 -14.44
C GLY A 50 7.36 -17.51 -13.50
N LYS A 51 8.28 -16.69 -14.02
CA LYS A 51 9.16 -15.85 -13.19
C LYS A 51 8.34 -14.77 -12.48
N VAL A 52 8.57 -14.59 -11.18
CA VAL A 52 7.90 -13.60 -10.33
C VAL A 52 8.92 -12.57 -9.87
N PHE A 53 8.53 -11.30 -9.93
CA PHE A 53 9.35 -10.17 -9.46
C PHE A 53 8.55 -9.36 -8.44
N THR A 54 9.11 -9.16 -7.25
CA THR A 54 8.51 -8.31 -6.22
C THR A 54 8.74 -6.85 -6.58
N LEU A 55 7.65 -6.09 -6.74
CA LEU A 55 7.70 -4.64 -7.05
C LEU A 55 7.52 -3.75 -5.82
N GLY A 56 7.28 -4.35 -4.64
CA GLY A 56 7.24 -3.64 -3.37
C GLY A 56 8.63 -3.36 -2.83
N VAL A 57 8.76 -2.25 -2.10
CA VAL A 57 9.95 -1.96 -1.29
C VAL A 57 9.82 -2.64 0.08
N THR A 58 10.95 -2.90 0.73
CA THR A 58 10.96 -3.35 2.13
C THR A 58 10.30 -2.29 3.02
N ILE A 59 9.29 -2.68 3.78
CA ILE A 59 8.60 -1.81 4.74
C ILE A 59 9.40 -1.77 6.05
N GLY A 60 9.68 -0.58 6.57
CA GLY A 60 10.50 -0.42 7.77
C GLY A 60 11.96 -0.79 7.49
N ASN A 61 12.48 -0.41 6.32
CA ASN A 61 13.87 -0.68 5.97
C ASN A 61 14.80 -0.05 7.03
N PRO A 62 15.77 -0.81 7.60
CA PRO A 62 16.74 -0.28 8.55
C PRO A 62 17.55 0.92 8.00
N GLU A 63 17.73 1.00 6.68
CA GLU A 63 18.40 2.11 6.00
C GLU A 63 17.48 3.32 5.76
N GLY A 64 16.18 3.17 6.05
CA GLY A 64 15.14 4.19 5.88
C GLY A 64 14.15 3.86 4.75
N ASP A 65 12.90 4.25 4.96
CA ASP A 65 11.83 4.15 3.96
C ASP A 65 11.82 5.41 3.06
N PRO A 66 11.54 5.28 1.75
CA PRO A 66 11.43 6.41 0.83
C PRO A 66 10.09 7.16 1.04
N ILE A 67 10.03 7.95 2.11
CA ILE A 67 8.80 8.58 2.60
C ILE A 67 8.82 10.11 2.46
N TRP A 68 7.65 10.71 2.18
CA TRP A 68 7.52 12.16 2.11
C TRP A 68 7.88 12.81 3.47
N PRO A 69 8.69 13.90 3.47
CA PRO A 69 9.09 14.57 4.70
C PRO A 69 7.91 14.94 5.61
N GLY A 70 7.98 14.53 6.87
CA GLY A 70 6.94 14.80 7.88
C GLY A 70 5.98 13.63 8.16
N ARG A 71 5.99 12.57 7.35
CA ARG A 71 5.33 11.31 7.73
C ARG A 71 6.28 10.44 8.57
N ARG A 72 5.70 9.59 9.43
CA ARG A 72 6.45 8.64 10.24
C ARG A 72 6.75 7.38 9.43
N THR A 73 7.97 6.88 9.54
CA THR A 73 8.38 5.59 8.98
C THR A 73 7.55 4.46 9.60
N ALA A 74 7.43 3.35 8.88
CA ALA A 74 6.69 2.21 9.39
C ALA A 74 7.39 1.63 10.63
N GLN A 75 6.61 1.33 11.67
CA GLN A 75 7.14 0.79 12.93
C GLN A 75 6.51 -0.58 13.17
N ARG A 76 7.33 -1.63 13.11
CA ARG A 76 6.95 -3.00 13.47
C ARG A 76 7.32 -3.27 14.93
N PHE A 77 6.40 -3.85 15.68
CA PHE A 77 6.62 -4.31 17.05
C PHE A 77 6.23 -5.78 17.16
N ASN A 78 7.07 -6.59 17.80
CA ASN A 78 6.68 -7.90 18.27
C ASN A 78 5.85 -7.71 19.56
N ILE A 79 4.63 -8.22 19.57
CA ILE A 79 3.77 -8.28 20.76
C ILE A 79 4.10 -9.51 21.59
N ARG A 80 4.47 -10.59 20.93
CA ARG A 80 4.97 -11.79 21.57
C ARG A 80 5.97 -12.51 20.67
N ASP A 81 6.99 -13.09 21.25
CA ASP A 81 7.87 -14.02 20.58
C ASP A 81 8.31 -15.16 21.50
N ARG A 82 9.23 -15.99 21.02
CA ARG A 82 9.75 -17.13 21.78
C ARG A 82 10.42 -16.72 23.10
N GLY A 83 10.98 -15.52 23.17
CA GLY A 83 11.59 -14.96 24.37
C GLY A 83 10.61 -14.88 25.54
N ASP A 84 9.35 -14.54 25.28
CA ASP A 84 8.31 -14.50 26.31
C ASP A 84 8.08 -15.88 26.95
N PHE A 85 8.03 -16.93 26.13
CA PHE A 85 7.89 -18.31 26.62
C PHE A 85 9.12 -18.78 27.39
N LEU A 86 10.33 -18.42 26.94
CA LEU A 86 11.57 -18.73 27.66
C LEU A 86 11.66 -18.00 29.01
N ALA A 87 11.11 -16.78 29.09
CA ALA A 87 11.04 -16.00 30.31
C ALA A 87 9.90 -16.42 31.26
N GLY A 88 9.03 -17.36 30.84
CA GLY A 88 7.86 -17.78 31.59
C GLY A 88 6.67 -16.80 31.55
N ASN A 89 6.71 -15.82 30.66
CA ASN A 89 5.65 -14.82 30.43
C ASN A 89 4.73 -15.17 29.24
N GLY A 90 4.99 -16.29 28.56
CA GLY A 90 4.17 -16.78 27.45
C GLY A 90 2.82 -17.32 27.89
N ILE A 91 1.91 -17.52 26.92
CA ILE A 91 0.61 -18.13 27.18
C ILE A 91 0.79 -19.65 27.38
N ASP A 92 0.21 -20.21 28.44
CA ASP A 92 0.20 -21.65 28.63
C ASP A 92 -0.87 -22.31 27.76
N TYR A 93 -0.47 -22.68 26.55
CA TYR A 93 -1.34 -23.40 25.62
C TYR A 93 -1.38 -24.90 25.98
N PRO A 94 -2.57 -25.52 26.04
CA PRO A 94 -2.69 -26.96 26.17
C PRO A 94 -1.85 -27.69 25.11
N GLY A 95 -0.93 -28.55 25.57
CA GLY A 95 0.01 -29.27 24.70
C GLY A 95 1.35 -28.56 24.44
N GLY A 96 1.63 -27.44 25.12
CA GLY A 96 2.94 -26.76 25.08
C GLY A 96 3.21 -25.97 23.80
N GLY A 97 2.15 -25.56 23.09
CA GLY A 97 2.26 -24.69 21.93
C GLY A 97 2.90 -23.34 22.28
N GLN A 98 3.57 -22.73 21.31
CA GLN A 98 4.12 -21.37 21.42
C GLN A 98 3.73 -20.59 20.17
N ASP A 99 3.54 -19.29 20.31
CA ASP A 99 3.19 -18.38 19.21
C ASP A 99 4.15 -17.19 19.12
N ALA A 100 4.04 -16.49 18.01
CA ALA A 100 4.67 -15.19 17.79
C ALA A 100 3.62 -14.29 17.15
N ASP A 101 3.54 -13.05 17.62
CA ASP A 101 2.54 -12.08 17.16
C ASP A 101 3.15 -10.69 17.05
N ASP A 102 2.67 -9.94 16.06
CA ASP A 102 3.29 -8.69 15.60
C ASP A 102 2.23 -7.62 15.33
N ILE A 103 2.61 -6.35 15.50
CA ILE A 103 1.85 -5.20 15.00
C ILE A 103 2.72 -4.32 14.10
N ILE A 104 2.08 -3.61 13.18
CA ILE A 104 2.71 -2.55 12.42
C ILE A 104 1.87 -1.27 12.51
N ILE A 105 2.54 -0.16 12.78
CA ILE A 105 1.95 1.18 12.71
C ILE A 105 2.60 1.88 11.52
N MET A 106 1.81 2.23 10.51
CA MET A 106 2.31 2.88 9.31
C MET A 106 1.28 3.84 8.70
N ALA A 107 1.77 4.84 7.97
CA ALA A 107 0.92 5.59 7.06
C ALA A 107 0.55 4.70 5.86
N PRO A 108 -0.71 4.70 5.40
CA PRO A 108 -1.11 3.93 4.21
C PRO A 108 -0.50 4.51 2.93
N GLN A 109 -0.07 5.77 2.97
CA GLN A 109 0.77 6.38 1.95
C GLN A 109 2.20 6.39 2.50
N GLY A 110 3.03 5.49 1.96
CA GLY A 110 4.44 5.38 2.30
C GLY A 110 5.24 6.64 2.02
#